data_AF-A0A5Q0H7T3-F1
#
_entry.id   AF-A0A5Q0H7T3-F1
#
_cell.length_a   1.000
_cell.length_b   1.000
_cell.length_c   1.000
_cell.angle_alpha   90.00
_cell.angle_beta   90.00
_cell.angle_gamma   90.00
#
_symmetry.space_group_name_H-M   'P 1'
#
loop_
_entity.id
_entity.type
_entity.pdbx_description
1 polymer ?
#
loop_
_entity_poly.entity_id
_entity_poly.type
_entity_poly.pdbx_seq_one_letter_code
_entity_poly.pdbx_strand_id
1 'polypeptide(L)'
;MIIDLPSTTTSQVNSKLVQIREEGGAVTLGRVLTLVIVTDDGAKTEEAVEAANDASREHPCRVIVVARGARKAAPRLDAQIRVGGDAGASEVIVLRLYGELANEGASCVVPLLLPDTPVVAWWPSDAPAVPADDPIGQLAQRRITDAAAEKNPIKALEQRRTGYAPGDTDLAWTRLTLWRAMIASAFDLPPYEKVTEAEVSGESDSPSTDLLAAWLAAYLKVPVKRSKAVRGEGIVDVRLVRRSGEVELSRPDGKVGTLTQPGQPERRVALQRRQVRDCLAEELRRLDPDEVYETALKSLGKVVRGRTAAKAPAVPRGKGRPAPAKVSPDHKPVEAGADEAAVRTTADAETEVSTSQDRKVASARDGKGSAARDGKAPAKAPAKAADTAAPTASVAAAAGKGPAKAAKTPAKAAKSKSGTGSASGSGSASGSGSGKASAKSKAKAGS
;
A
#
# COMPACT_ATOMS: atom_id res chain seq x y z
N MET A 1 -9.85 2.05 22.45
CA MET A 1 -11.16 2.68 22.68
C MET A 1 -11.73 3.09 21.33
N ILE A 2 -13.02 2.84 21.12
CA ILE A 2 -13.80 3.29 19.96
C ILE A 2 -14.93 4.21 20.47
N ILE A 3 -15.17 5.32 19.77
CA ILE A 3 -16.21 6.30 20.06
C ILE A 3 -16.98 6.58 18.77
N ASP A 4 -18.26 6.18 18.74
CA ASP A 4 -19.16 6.42 17.61
C ASP A 4 -19.90 7.76 17.75
N LEU A 5 -20.00 8.47 16.62
CA LEU A 5 -20.62 9.79 16.46
C LEU A 5 -21.60 9.72 15.27
N PRO A 6 -22.79 9.10 15.44
CA PRO A 6 -23.79 9.03 14.38
C PRO A 6 -24.43 10.40 14.13
N SER A 7 -24.81 10.69 12.88
CA SER A 7 -25.48 11.93 12.46
C SER A 7 -24.76 13.21 12.92
N THR A 8 -23.44 13.24 12.72
CA THR A 8 -22.52 14.25 13.27
C THR A 8 -22.07 15.29 12.24
N THR A 9 -21.23 16.23 12.66
CA THR A 9 -20.54 17.21 11.80
C THR A 9 -19.03 17.13 12.01
N THR A 10 -18.25 17.58 11.02
CA THR A 10 -16.78 17.65 11.15
C THR A 10 -16.32 18.52 12.33
N SER A 11 -17.08 19.57 12.66
CA SER A 11 -16.86 20.39 13.86
C SER A 11 -16.98 19.56 15.13
N GLN A 12 -18.06 18.79 15.29
CA GLN A 12 -18.25 17.91 16.46
C GLN A 12 -17.19 16.81 16.54
N VAL A 13 -16.76 16.24 15.40
CA VAL A 13 -15.64 15.28 15.35
C VAL A 13 -14.34 15.93 15.85
N ASN A 14 -14.03 17.13 15.37
CA ASN A 14 -12.83 17.85 15.81
C ASN A 14 -12.88 18.23 17.29
N SER A 15 -14.03 18.74 17.79
CA SER A 15 -14.24 19.01 19.21
C SER A 15 -14.05 17.76 20.07
N LYS A 16 -14.55 16.58 19.63
CA LYS A 16 -14.34 15.34 20.39
C LYS A 16 -12.89 14.84 20.33
N LEU A 17 -12.16 15.06 19.23
CA LEU A 17 -10.72 14.79 19.17
C LEU A 17 -9.92 15.66 20.15
N VAL A 18 -10.27 16.95 20.30
CA VAL A 18 -9.67 17.82 21.32
C VAL A 18 -9.97 17.30 22.72
N GLN A 19 -11.24 17.02 23.03
CA GLN A 19 -11.65 16.50 24.34
C GLN A 19 -10.93 15.18 24.69
N ILE A 20 -10.83 14.22 23.75
CA ILE A 20 -10.11 12.94 23.98
C ILE A 20 -8.63 13.19 24.30
N ARG A 21 -8.00 14.21 23.71
CA ARG A 21 -6.60 14.57 23.93
C ARG A 21 -6.38 15.25 25.30
N GLU A 22 -7.37 15.98 25.79
CA GLU A 22 -7.38 16.55 27.14
C GLU A 22 -7.62 15.46 28.19
N GLU A 23 -8.61 14.59 27.96
CA GLU A 23 -8.97 13.44 28.81
C GLU A 23 -7.84 12.40 28.91
N GLY A 24 -7.11 12.14 27.82
CA GLY A 24 -5.98 11.22 27.77
C GLY A 24 -4.66 11.77 28.34
N GLY A 25 -4.66 13.03 28.81
CA GLY A 25 -3.45 13.76 29.18
C GLY A 25 -2.63 14.23 27.98
N ALA A 26 -1.74 15.19 28.22
CA ALA A 26 -0.96 15.89 27.19
C ALA A 26 0.17 15.04 26.56
N VAL A 27 -0.18 13.86 26.02
CA VAL A 27 0.73 13.03 25.22
C VAL A 27 0.95 13.70 23.87
N THR A 28 2.17 14.20 23.67
CA THR A 28 2.62 14.72 22.38
C THR A 28 2.84 13.58 21.39
N LEU A 29 1.74 13.08 20.80
CA LEU A 29 1.79 12.18 19.65
C LEU A 29 2.56 12.87 18.52
N GLY A 30 3.84 12.53 18.38
CA GLY A 30 4.77 13.07 17.38
C GLY A 30 4.44 12.54 15.99
N ARG A 31 3.42 13.11 15.37
CA ARG A 31 2.90 12.70 14.06
C ARG A 31 3.75 13.28 12.95
N VAL A 32 4.18 12.45 12.02
CA VAL A 32 5.02 12.86 10.87
C VAL A 32 4.21 13.10 9.59
N LEU A 33 2.95 12.62 9.52
CA LEU A 33 2.06 12.81 8.38
C LEU A 33 0.58 12.62 8.76
N THR A 34 -0.32 13.02 7.84
CA THR A 34 -1.74 12.65 7.86
C THR A 34 -2.03 11.74 6.66
N LEU A 35 -2.48 10.50 6.91
CA LEU A 35 -2.85 9.51 5.89
C LEU A 35 -4.37 9.53 5.69
N VAL A 36 -4.80 9.89 4.48
CA VAL A 36 -6.20 9.91 4.06
C VAL A 36 -6.49 8.70 3.19
N ILE A 37 -7.29 7.77 3.70
CA ILE A 37 -7.69 6.54 2.99
C ILE A 37 -9.06 6.77 2.35
N VAL A 38 -9.21 6.51 1.06
CA VAL A 38 -10.47 6.69 0.33
C VAL A 38 -10.98 5.35 -0.20
N THR A 39 -12.18 4.96 0.19
CA THR A 39 -12.76 3.63 -0.09
C THR A 39 -14.29 3.69 -0.10
N ASP A 40 -14.96 2.61 -0.48
CA ASP A 40 -16.42 2.43 -0.27
C ASP A 40 -16.70 1.81 1.11
N ASP A 41 -17.84 2.15 1.71
CA ASP A 41 -18.26 1.64 3.04
C ASP A 41 -18.54 0.12 3.00
N GLY A 42 -17.76 -0.67 3.76
CA GLY A 42 -17.78 -2.13 3.73
C GLY A 42 -16.45 -2.76 4.17
N ALA A 43 -16.30 -4.09 4.04
CA ALA A 43 -15.18 -4.86 4.61
C ALA A 43 -13.78 -4.33 4.26
N LYS A 44 -13.57 -3.85 3.01
CA LYS A 44 -12.33 -3.20 2.55
C LYS A 44 -11.86 -2.04 3.45
N THR A 45 -12.79 -1.37 4.14
CA THR A 45 -12.48 -0.29 5.09
C THR A 45 -11.63 -0.81 6.25
N GLU A 46 -11.97 -1.95 6.84
CA GLU A 46 -11.27 -2.48 8.01
C GLU A 46 -9.90 -3.07 7.61
N GLU A 47 -9.80 -3.75 6.47
CA GLU A 47 -8.52 -4.21 5.89
C GLU A 47 -7.54 -3.05 5.64
N ALA A 48 -8.05 -1.90 5.16
CA ALA A 48 -7.23 -0.71 4.93
C ALA A 48 -6.84 0.00 6.25
N VAL A 49 -7.72 -0.01 7.26
CA VAL A 49 -7.39 0.48 8.61
C VAL A 49 -6.34 -0.41 9.29
N GLU A 50 -6.43 -1.73 9.17
CA GLU A 50 -5.42 -2.66 9.70
C GLU A 50 -4.05 -2.41 9.04
N ALA A 51 -4.01 -2.31 7.71
CA ALA A 51 -2.78 -2.02 6.98
C ALA A 51 -2.16 -0.66 7.35
N ALA A 52 -2.99 0.36 7.63
CA ALA A 52 -2.54 1.67 8.08
C ALA A 52 -2.07 1.69 9.55
N ASN A 53 -2.76 0.95 10.45
CA ASN A 53 -2.34 0.76 11.84
C ASN A 53 -1.02 -0.01 11.95
N ASP A 54 -0.76 -0.93 11.02
CA ASP A 54 0.53 -1.61 10.90
C ASP A 54 1.62 -0.68 10.37
N ALA A 55 1.36 0.06 9.30
CA ALA A 55 2.32 1.05 8.77
C ALA A 55 2.63 2.20 9.77
N SER A 56 1.66 2.60 10.61
CA SER A 56 1.85 3.71 11.55
C SER A 56 2.78 3.39 12.73
N ARG A 57 3.10 2.11 12.98
CA ARG A 57 4.15 1.72 13.93
C ARG A 57 5.55 2.17 13.50
N GLU A 58 5.79 2.30 12.19
CA GLU A 58 7.03 2.90 11.67
C GLU A 58 6.85 4.40 11.38
N HIS A 59 5.64 4.82 10.97
CA HIS A 59 5.33 6.20 10.59
C HIS A 59 4.14 6.76 11.38
N PRO A 60 4.34 7.20 12.64
CA PRO A 60 3.27 7.70 13.50
C PRO A 60 2.49 8.83 12.83
N CYS A 61 1.19 8.62 12.63
CA CYS A 61 0.37 9.48 11.77
C CYS A 61 -1.06 9.64 12.33
N ARG A 62 -1.80 10.63 11.81
CA ARG A 62 -3.27 10.63 11.91
C ARG A 62 -3.82 9.89 10.69
N VAL A 63 -4.69 8.91 10.89
CA VAL A 63 -5.40 8.20 9.81
C VAL A 63 -6.82 8.76 9.71
N ILE A 64 -7.21 9.22 8.53
CA ILE A 64 -8.57 9.67 8.23
C ILE A 64 -9.11 8.77 7.12
N VAL A 65 -10.19 8.04 7.36
CA VAL A 65 -10.83 7.21 6.34
C VAL A 65 -12.07 7.92 5.83
N VAL A 66 -12.16 8.11 4.52
CA VAL A 66 -13.36 8.57 3.82
C VAL A 66 -14.01 7.35 3.19
N ALA A 67 -14.94 6.74 3.93
CA ALA A 67 -15.77 5.63 3.49
C ALA A 67 -17.01 6.20 2.78
N ARG A 68 -17.08 5.99 1.46
CA ARG A 68 -18.18 6.43 0.60
C ARG A 68 -19.36 5.47 0.78
N GLY A 69 -20.41 5.94 1.43
CA GLY A 69 -21.62 5.19 1.73
C GLY A 69 -22.64 5.20 0.58
N ALA A 70 -23.85 4.74 0.87
CA ALA A 70 -24.94 4.68 -0.10
C ALA A 70 -25.34 6.08 -0.62
N ARG A 71 -24.94 6.39 -1.86
CA ARG A 71 -25.20 7.68 -2.55
C ARG A 71 -26.69 8.01 -2.79
N LYS A 72 -27.59 7.05 -2.56
CA LYS A 72 -29.06 7.21 -2.66
C LYS A 72 -29.76 7.40 -1.30
N ALA A 73 -29.01 7.38 -0.20
CA ALA A 73 -29.54 7.72 1.12
C ALA A 73 -29.70 9.24 1.28
N ALA A 74 -30.31 9.68 2.39
CA ALA A 74 -30.28 11.09 2.78
C ALA A 74 -28.83 11.55 3.06
N PRO A 75 -28.47 12.82 2.81
CA PRO A 75 -27.17 13.38 3.19
C PRO A 75 -26.91 13.20 4.70
N ARG A 76 -25.85 12.47 5.04
CA ARG A 76 -25.45 12.22 6.44
C ARG A 76 -23.95 11.99 6.54
N LEU A 77 -23.36 12.47 7.63
CA LEU A 77 -22.06 12.03 8.11
C LEU A 77 -22.28 11.22 9.39
N ASP A 78 -21.77 9.99 9.42
CA ASP A 78 -21.48 9.30 10.67
C ASP A 78 -19.95 9.25 10.83
N ALA A 79 -19.44 9.42 12.03
CA ALA A 79 -18.01 9.28 12.29
C ALA A 79 -17.73 8.28 13.42
N GLN A 80 -16.53 7.72 13.42
CA GLN A 80 -16.03 6.86 14.47
C GLN A 80 -14.57 7.23 14.76
N ILE A 81 -14.26 7.54 16.01
CA ILE A 81 -12.90 7.84 16.47
C ILE A 81 -12.36 6.60 17.20
N ARG A 82 -11.21 6.09 16.76
CA ARG A 82 -10.47 5.01 17.43
C ARG A 82 -9.16 5.57 17.98
N VAL A 83 -8.83 5.20 19.22
CA VAL A 83 -7.59 5.58 19.92
C VAL A 83 -7.07 4.45 20.81
N GLY A 84 -5.76 4.40 21.02
CA GLY A 84 -5.09 3.29 21.70
C GLY A 84 -5.03 2.04 20.81
N GLY A 85 -5.24 0.85 21.37
CA GLY A 85 -5.07 -0.42 20.66
C GLY A 85 -5.79 -0.51 19.31
N ASP A 86 -7.01 0.01 19.21
CA ASP A 86 -7.84 0.00 17.98
C ASP A 86 -7.33 0.94 16.86
N ALA A 87 -6.26 1.69 17.13
CA ALA A 87 -5.63 2.66 16.24
C ALA A 87 -4.09 2.50 16.16
N GLY A 88 -3.51 1.45 16.74
CA GLY A 88 -2.06 1.23 16.73
C GLY A 88 -1.28 2.39 17.37
N ALA A 89 -0.42 3.04 16.59
CA ALA A 89 0.34 4.24 17.00
C ALA A 89 -0.33 5.57 16.58
N SER A 90 -1.58 5.51 16.11
CA SER A 90 -2.33 6.61 15.49
C SER A 90 -3.55 7.05 16.29
N GLU A 91 -4.18 8.13 15.80
CA GLU A 91 -5.64 8.30 15.89
C GLU A 91 -6.23 7.83 14.55
N VAL A 92 -7.27 7.00 14.57
CA VAL A 92 -8.04 6.66 13.35
C VAL A 92 -9.40 7.33 13.42
N ILE A 93 -9.74 8.08 12.38
CA ILE A 93 -11.01 8.80 12.23
C ILE A 93 -11.71 8.23 11.00
N VAL A 94 -12.69 7.35 11.20
CA VAL A 94 -13.50 6.80 10.11
C VAL A 94 -14.71 7.69 9.88
N LEU A 95 -14.78 8.33 8.72
CA LEU A 95 -15.90 9.15 8.27
C LEU A 95 -16.71 8.32 7.26
N ARG A 96 -18.01 8.11 7.52
CA ARG A 96 -18.96 7.45 6.61
C ARG A 96 -19.91 8.50 6.03
N LEU A 97 -19.78 8.74 4.73
CA LEU A 97 -20.46 9.84 4.04
C LEU A 97 -21.58 9.27 3.15
N TYR A 98 -22.82 9.64 3.43
CA TYR A 98 -24.03 9.12 2.77
C TYR A 98 -24.74 10.18 1.92
N GLY A 99 -25.54 9.74 0.95
CA GLY A 99 -26.28 10.62 0.05
C GLY A 99 -25.35 11.51 -0.80
N GLU A 100 -25.71 12.77 -0.96
CA GLU A 100 -24.93 13.77 -1.71
C GLU A 100 -23.54 13.99 -1.10
N LEU A 101 -23.43 13.92 0.24
CA LEU A 101 -22.19 14.08 0.99
C LEU A 101 -21.14 13.03 0.64
N ALA A 102 -21.51 11.88 0.04
CA ALA A 102 -20.57 10.86 -0.42
C ALA A 102 -19.53 11.36 -1.44
N ASN A 103 -19.75 12.54 -2.04
CA ASN A 103 -18.80 13.20 -2.94
C ASN A 103 -17.93 14.28 -2.22
N GLU A 104 -18.38 14.79 -1.07
CA GLU A 104 -17.78 15.90 -0.30
C GLU A 104 -16.63 15.46 0.61
N GLY A 105 -15.85 14.46 0.18
CA GLY A 105 -14.78 13.86 0.98
C GLY A 105 -13.70 14.84 1.39
N ALA A 106 -13.24 15.71 0.46
CA ALA A 106 -12.23 16.72 0.75
C ALA A 106 -12.73 17.77 1.75
N SER A 107 -13.95 18.28 1.55
CA SER A 107 -14.67 19.19 2.45
C SER A 107 -14.79 18.61 3.87
N CYS A 108 -14.93 17.29 4.00
CA CYS A 108 -14.95 16.60 5.28
C CYS A 108 -13.56 16.38 5.92
N VAL A 109 -12.51 16.25 5.11
CA VAL A 109 -11.13 15.98 5.54
C VAL A 109 -10.41 17.24 6.01
N VAL A 110 -10.55 18.38 5.31
CA VAL A 110 -9.79 19.61 5.57
C VAL A 110 -9.80 20.06 7.05
N PRO A 111 -10.93 20.08 7.78
CA PRO A 111 -10.97 20.48 9.19
C PRO A 111 -10.25 19.54 10.18
N LEU A 112 -9.80 18.37 9.71
CA LEU A 112 -9.18 17.31 10.51
C LEU A 112 -7.69 17.09 10.17
N LEU A 113 -7.17 17.79 9.16
CA LEU A 113 -5.75 17.82 8.82
C LEU A 113 -4.93 18.45 9.95
N LEU A 114 -3.64 18.12 10.00
CA LEU A 114 -2.68 18.74 10.90
C LEU A 114 -1.88 19.79 10.10
N PRO A 115 -1.77 21.05 10.56
CA PRO A 115 -1.28 22.16 9.74
C PRO A 115 0.17 22.00 9.28
N ASP A 116 1.01 21.37 10.11
CA ASP A 116 2.46 21.27 9.89
C ASP A 116 2.91 19.88 9.41
N THR A 117 1.99 18.99 9.01
CA THR A 117 2.33 17.63 8.54
C THR A 117 1.94 17.41 7.07
N PRO A 118 2.78 16.74 6.25
CA PRO A 118 2.41 16.38 4.90
C PRO A 118 1.19 15.43 4.87
N VAL A 119 0.38 15.59 3.83
CA VAL A 119 -0.81 14.76 3.58
C VAL A 119 -0.48 13.71 2.52
N VAL A 120 -0.84 12.47 2.83
CA VAL A 120 -0.74 11.31 1.92
C VAL A 120 -2.16 10.82 1.63
N ALA A 121 -2.55 10.75 0.36
CA ALA A 121 -3.82 10.12 -0.03
C ALA A 121 -3.57 8.70 -0.52
N TRP A 122 -4.40 7.75 -0.10
CA TRP A 122 -4.33 6.35 -0.53
C TRP A 122 -5.70 5.83 -0.95
N TRP A 123 -5.77 5.25 -2.14
CA TRP A 123 -6.90 4.48 -2.64
C TRP A 123 -6.53 2.99 -2.66
N PRO A 124 -7.05 2.15 -1.73
CA PRO A 124 -6.79 0.71 -1.70
C PRO A 124 -7.34 -0.02 -2.94
N SER A 125 -8.37 0.52 -3.58
CA SER A 125 -8.88 0.12 -4.91
C SER A 125 -9.80 1.23 -5.45
N ASP A 126 -10.34 1.03 -6.67
CA ASP A 126 -11.37 1.89 -7.27
C ASP A 126 -10.91 3.37 -7.36
N ALA A 127 -9.63 3.56 -7.70
CA ALA A 127 -8.92 4.83 -7.64
C ALA A 127 -9.29 5.78 -8.79
N PRO A 128 -9.37 7.11 -8.56
CA PRO A 128 -9.74 8.11 -9.56
C PRO A 128 -8.84 8.06 -10.80
N ALA A 129 -9.35 8.52 -11.94
CA ALA A 129 -8.66 8.41 -13.23
C ALA A 129 -7.28 9.09 -13.26
N VAL A 130 -7.19 10.27 -12.64
CA VAL A 130 -5.98 11.05 -12.41
C VAL A 130 -5.97 11.36 -10.91
N PRO A 131 -5.06 10.79 -10.10
CA PRO A 131 -5.07 11.01 -8.65
C PRO A 131 -4.89 12.47 -8.26
N ALA A 132 -4.11 13.24 -9.02
CA ALA A 132 -3.90 14.67 -8.77
C ALA A 132 -5.15 15.54 -9.03
N ASP A 133 -6.13 15.07 -9.82
CA ASP A 133 -7.36 15.82 -10.10
C ASP A 133 -8.46 15.57 -9.05
N ASP A 134 -8.43 14.46 -8.30
CA ASP A 134 -9.41 14.16 -7.24
C ASP A 134 -9.29 15.20 -6.10
N PRO A 135 -10.41 15.74 -5.57
CA PRO A 135 -10.36 16.76 -4.51
C PRO A 135 -9.58 16.36 -3.25
N ILE A 136 -9.45 15.08 -2.92
CA ILE A 136 -8.60 14.60 -1.82
C ILE A 136 -7.13 14.49 -2.27
N GLY A 137 -6.89 14.14 -3.54
CA GLY A 137 -5.55 14.12 -4.12
C GLY A 137 -4.92 15.50 -4.26
N GLN A 138 -5.72 16.53 -4.53
CA GLN A 138 -5.27 17.93 -4.56
C GLN A 138 -4.75 18.42 -3.19
N LEU A 139 -5.19 17.80 -2.08
CA LEU A 139 -4.68 18.08 -0.73
C LEU A 139 -3.37 17.35 -0.42
N ALA A 140 -2.98 16.35 -1.23
CA ALA A 140 -1.96 15.37 -0.88
C ALA A 140 -0.66 15.52 -1.69
N GLN A 141 0.47 15.59 -0.99
CA GLN A 141 1.81 15.58 -1.59
C GLN A 141 2.10 14.22 -2.25
N ARG A 142 1.76 13.13 -1.57
CA ARG A 142 1.96 11.74 -2.03
C ARG A 142 0.60 11.09 -2.29
N ARG A 143 0.43 10.46 -3.45
CA ARG A 143 -0.84 9.86 -3.88
C ARG A 143 -0.63 8.40 -4.27
N ILE A 144 -1.07 7.50 -3.40
CA ILE A 144 -0.85 6.05 -3.46
C ILE A 144 -2.08 5.39 -4.07
N THR A 145 -1.87 4.55 -5.08
CA THR A 145 -2.90 3.72 -5.71
C THR A 145 -2.50 2.24 -5.67
N ASP A 146 -3.40 1.32 -6.03
CA ASP A 146 -3.05 -0.09 -6.19
C ASP A 146 -3.75 -0.71 -7.39
N ALA A 147 -3.14 -0.61 -8.57
CA ALA A 147 -3.65 -1.23 -9.79
C ALA A 147 -3.84 -2.75 -9.65
N ALA A 148 -3.12 -3.43 -8.75
CA ALA A 148 -3.30 -4.87 -8.54
C ALA A 148 -4.61 -5.23 -7.79
N ALA A 149 -5.23 -4.27 -7.11
CA ALA A 149 -6.52 -4.43 -6.44
C ALA A 149 -7.73 -3.99 -7.30
N GLU A 150 -7.48 -3.53 -8.52
CA GLU A 150 -8.51 -3.00 -9.42
C GLU A 150 -9.24 -4.09 -10.22
N LYS A 151 -10.49 -3.81 -10.61
CA LYS A 151 -11.34 -4.74 -11.39
C LYS A 151 -10.77 -5.10 -12.78
N ASN A 152 -9.78 -4.36 -13.26
CA ASN A 152 -8.99 -4.68 -14.45
C ASN A 152 -7.57 -4.10 -14.28
N PRO A 153 -6.62 -4.87 -13.70
CA PRO A 153 -5.33 -4.34 -13.27
C PRO A 153 -4.47 -3.74 -14.38
N ILE A 154 -4.45 -4.36 -15.57
CA ILE A 154 -3.69 -3.87 -16.72
C ILE A 154 -4.29 -2.56 -17.27
N LYS A 155 -5.62 -2.44 -17.31
CA LYS A 155 -6.27 -1.18 -17.70
C LYS A 155 -6.00 -0.08 -16.66
N ALA A 156 -6.03 -0.41 -15.38
CA ALA A 156 -5.71 0.53 -14.31
C ALA A 156 -4.26 1.03 -14.40
N LEU A 157 -3.29 0.15 -14.69
CA LEU A 157 -1.89 0.52 -14.88
C LEU A 157 -1.69 1.44 -16.10
N GLU A 158 -2.33 1.14 -17.23
CA GLU A 158 -2.31 2.03 -18.41
C GLU A 158 -2.96 3.40 -18.09
N GLN A 159 -4.00 3.41 -17.26
CA GLN A 159 -4.63 4.64 -16.78
C GLN A 159 -3.69 5.46 -15.89
N ARG A 160 -2.96 4.81 -14.95
CA ARG A 160 -1.88 5.47 -14.18
C ARG A 160 -0.82 6.06 -15.12
N ARG A 161 -0.42 5.34 -16.18
CA ARG A 161 0.55 5.85 -17.17
C ARG A 161 0.06 7.09 -17.91
N THR A 162 -1.22 7.15 -18.27
CA THR A 162 -1.79 8.33 -18.96
C THR A 162 -2.06 9.51 -18.03
N GLY A 163 -2.34 9.26 -16.75
CA GLY A 163 -2.74 10.25 -15.74
C GLY A 163 -1.68 10.57 -14.70
N TYR A 164 -0.40 10.25 -14.93
CA TYR A 164 0.66 10.42 -13.94
C TYR A 164 0.99 11.90 -13.68
N ALA A 165 0.99 12.28 -12.40
CA ALA A 165 1.54 13.53 -11.89
C ALA A 165 2.66 13.28 -10.85
N PRO A 166 3.66 14.17 -10.72
CA PRO A 166 4.69 14.06 -9.68
C PRO A 166 4.09 13.92 -8.28
N GLY A 167 4.53 12.90 -7.54
CA GLY A 167 3.97 12.50 -6.25
C GLY A 167 3.03 11.29 -6.32
N ASP A 168 2.59 10.88 -7.51
CA ASP A 168 1.83 9.63 -7.70
C ASP A 168 2.73 8.38 -7.49
N THR A 169 2.11 7.28 -7.06
CA THR A 169 2.73 5.95 -6.94
C THR A 169 1.65 4.85 -6.99
N ASP A 170 2.08 3.62 -7.21
CA ASP A 170 1.22 2.44 -7.23
C ASP A 170 1.88 1.30 -6.44
N LEU A 171 1.16 0.66 -5.51
CA LEU A 171 1.71 -0.42 -4.68
C LEU A 171 2.19 -1.63 -5.51
N ALA A 172 1.75 -1.79 -6.76
CA ALA A 172 2.33 -2.77 -7.69
C ALA A 172 3.81 -2.50 -8.02
N TRP A 173 4.30 -1.27 -7.88
CA TRP A 173 5.72 -0.89 -7.96
C TRP A 173 6.48 -1.21 -6.68
N THR A 174 5.93 -0.88 -5.51
CA THR A 174 6.53 -1.14 -4.19
C THR A 174 6.70 -2.64 -3.91
N ARG A 175 5.81 -3.48 -4.48
CA ARG A 175 5.95 -4.94 -4.49
C ARG A 175 7.19 -5.44 -5.24
N LEU A 176 7.82 -4.60 -6.08
CA LEU A 176 9.04 -4.93 -6.82
C LEU A 176 10.33 -4.66 -6.05
N THR A 177 10.33 -4.00 -4.90
CA THR A 177 11.57 -3.50 -4.27
C THR A 177 12.60 -4.62 -4.02
N LEU A 178 12.18 -5.79 -3.53
CA LEU A 178 13.06 -6.94 -3.36
C LEU A 178 13.54 -7.52 -4.71
N TRP A 179 12.68 -7.55 -5.74
CA TRP A 179 13.05 -8.00 -7.09
C TRP A 179 14.08 -7.06 -7.73
N ARG A 180 13.84 -5.74 -7.67
CA ARG A 180 14.74 -4.69 -8.17
C ARG A 180 16.10 -4.76 -7.48
N ALA A 181 16.12 -4.89 -6.16
CA ALA A 181 17.34 -5.01 -5.37
C ALA A 181 18.15 -6.28 -5.73
N MET A 182 17.50 -7.44 -5.82
CA MET A 182 18.18 -8.68 -6.19
C MET A 182 18.73 -8.64 -7.62
N ILE A 183 17.98 -8.07 -8.57
CA ILE A 183 18.43 -7.88 -9.95
C ILE A 183 19.64 -6.92 -10.00
N ALA A 184 19.58 -5.78 -9.30
CA ALA A 184 20.69 -4.83 -9.24
C ALA A 184 21.98 -5.48 -8.70
N SER A 185 21.87 -6.26 -7.62
CA SER A 185 23.03 -6.96 -7.02
C SER A 185 23.70 -7.99 -7.95
N ALA A 186 23.05 -8.38 -9.04
CA ALA A 186 23.63 -9.24 -10.08
C ALA A 186 24.41 -8.45 -11.16
N PHE A 187 24.43 -7.12 -11.11
CA PHE A 187 25.31 -6.25 -11.91
C PHE A 187 26.53 -5.77 -11.12
N ASP A 188 26.47 -5.75 -9.79
CA ASP A 188 27.59 -5.41 -8.89
C ASP A 188 28.69 -6.50 -8.84
N LEU A 189 28.55 -7.57 -9.63
CA LEU A 189 29.46 -8.71 -9.68
C LEU A 189 30.05 -8.90 -11.09
N PRO A 190 31.32 -9.37 -11.19
CA PRO A 190 31.92 -9.74 -12.47
C PRO A 190 31.08 -10.83 -13.17
N PRO A 191 31.04 -10.86 -14.51
CA PRO A 191 31.99 -10.22 -15.43
C PRO A 191 31.63 -8.79 -15.90
N TYR A 192 30.65 -8.11 -15.27
CA TYR A 192 30.19 -6.75 -15.66
C TYR A 192 29.76 -6.61 -17.14
N GLU A 193 29.40 -7.71 -17.78
CA GLU A 193 28.98 -7.72 -19.17
C GLU A 193 27.62 -7.03 -19.37
N LYS A 194 27.47 -6.35 -20.51
CA LYS A 194 26.18 -5.82 -20.96
C LYS A 194 25.20 -6.98 -21.16
N VAL A 195 23.98 -6.79 -20.66
CA VAL A 195 22.84 -7.61 -21.05
C VAL A 195 22.50 -7.29 -22.52
N THR A 196 22.11 -8.30 -23.28
CA THR A 196 21.69 -8.16 -24.70
C THR A 196 20.18 -8.27 -24.88
N GLU A 197 19.52 -9.09 -24.06
CA GLU A 197 18.06 -9.32 -24.05
C GLU A 197 17.61 -9.61 -22.62
N ALA A 198 16.33 -9.38 -22.32
CA ALA A 198 15.73 -9.85 -21.07
C ALA A 198 14.32 -10.43 -21.28
N GLU A 199 13.93 -11.38 -20.42
CA GLU A 199 12.55 -11.87 -20.30
C GLU A 199 12.05 -11.74 -18.86
N VAL A 200 10.79 -11.34 -18.71
CA VAL A 200 10.06 -11.34 -17.44
C VAL A 200 8.81 -12.18 -17.63
N SER A 201 8.64 -13.22 -16.81
CA SER A 201 7.45 -14.07 -16.81
C SER A 201 6.65 -13.92 -15.52
N GLY A 202 5.33 -13.87 -15.68
CA GLY A 202 4.40 -13.78 -14.58
C GLY A 202 2.96 -13.90 -15.05
N GLU A 203 2.05 -13.74 -14.10
CA GLU A 203 0.61 -13.82 -14.30
C GLU A 203 0.11 -12.82 -15.36
N SER A 204 -0.97 -13.15 -16.09
CA SER A 204 -1.38 -12.43 -17.31
C SER A 204 -1.80 -10.97 -17.09
N ASP A 205 -2.24 -10.65 -15.89
CA ASP A 205 -2.84 -9.38 -15.46
C ASP A 205 -2.02 -8.66 -14.37
N SER A 206 -0.95 -9.27 -13.86
CA SER A 206 -0.06 -8.69 -12.85
C SER A 206 0.57 -7.35 -13.31
N PRO A 207 0.22 -6.19 -12.72
CA PRO A 207 0.81 -4.90 -13.08
C PRO A 207 2.29 -4.83 -12.70
N SER A 208 2.66 -5.47 -11.59
CA SER A 208 4.05 -5.65 -11.16
C SER A 208 4.92 -6.31 -12.24
N THR A 209 4.39 -7.29 -12.97
CA THR A 209 5.14 -7.99 -14.04
C THR A 209 5.42 -7.05 -15.23
N ASP A 210 4.42 -6.27 -15.65
CA ASP A 210 4.57 -5.29 -16.73
C ASP A 210 5.48 -4.12 -16.32
N LEU A 211 5.36 -3.62 -15.08
CA LEU A 211 6.25 -2.59 -14.51
C LEU A 211 7.71 -3.04 -14.41
N LEU A 212 7.97 -4.29 -14.00
CA LEU A 212 9.34 -4.80 -13.89
C LEU A 212 9.99 -4.96 -15.28
N ALA A 213 9.23 -5.45 -16.26
CA ALA A 213 9.69 -5.50 -17.66
C ALA A 213 9.97 -4.10 -18.22
N ALA A 214 9.12 -3.12 -17.91
CA ALA A 214 9.27 -1.75 -18.36
C ALA A 214 10.45 -1.01 -17.71
N TRP A 215 10.73 -1.28 -16.43
CA TRP A 215 11.94 -0.80 -15.73
C TRP A 215 13.21 -1.35 -16.40
N LEU A 216 13.28 -2.66 -16.65
CA LEU A 216 14.41 -3.27 -17.37
C LEU A 216 14.58 -2.65 -18.77
N ALA A 217 13.49 -2.45 -19.51
CA ALA A 217 13.52 -1.84 -20.85
C ALA A 217 13.99 -0.37 -20.81
N ALA A 218 13.67 0.37 -19.75
CA ALA A 218 14.09 1.75 -19.58
C ALA A 218 15.60 1.88 -19.31
N TYR A 219 16.12 1.11 -18.36
CA TYR A 219 17.50 1.25 -17.88
C TYR A 219 18.52 0.45 -18.69
N LEU A 220 18.21 -0.79 -19.10
CA LEU A 220 19.11 -1.61 -19.90
C LEU A 220 19.11 -1.24 -21.39
N LYS A 221 18.03 -0.63 -21.89
CA LYS A 221 17.84 -0.22 -23.30
C LYS A 221 17.96 -1.38 -24.31
N VAL A 222 17.59 -2.59 -23.88
CA VAL A 222 17.52 -3.82 -24.69
C VAL A 222 16.07 -4.22 -24.98
N PRO A 223 15.81 -5.12 -25.93
CA PRO A 223 14.52 -5.80 -26.03
C PRO A 223 14.19 -6.52 -24.72
N VAL A 224 13.04 -6.21 -24.12
CA VAL A 224 12.52 -6.92 -22.95
C VAL A 224 11.20 -7.58 -23.31
N LYS A 225 11.20 -8.91 -23.26
CA LYS A 225 10.05 -9.76 -23.52
C LYS A 225 9.25 -9.95 -22.23
N ARG A 226 7.95 -9.67 -22.27
CA ARG A 226 7.01 -10.03 -21.19
C ARG A 226 6.19 -11.22 -21.65
N SER A 227 6.23 -12.32 -20.90
CA SER A 227 5.46 -13.54 -21.19
C SER A 227 4.48 -13.90 -20.07
N LYS A 228 3.56 -14.81 -20.36
CA LYS A 228 2.66 -15.40 -19.35
C LYS A 228 3.33 -16.63 -18.73
N ALA A 229 3.46 -16.64 -17.40
CA ALA A 229 3.90 -17.81 -16.65
C ALA A 229 2.83 -18.93 -16.72
N VAL A 230 3.29 -20.19 -16.76
CA VAL A 230 2.40 -21.36 -16.86
C VAL A 230 1.80 -21.75 -15.50
N ARG A 231 2.50 -21.42 -14.40
CA ARG A 231 2.11 -21.61 -12.99
C ARG A 231 2.78 -20.53 -12.14
N GLY A 232 2.22 -20.24 -10.96
CA GLY A 232 2.68 -19.20 -10.04
C GLY A 232 1.90 -17.89 -10.19
N GLU A 233 1.85 -17.11 -9.11
CA GLU A 233 1.08 -15.86 -8.99
C GLU A 233 1.98 -14.62 -8.98
N GLY A 234 1.53 -13.53 -9.60
CA GLY A 234 2.35 -12.34 -9.84
C GLY A 234 3.58 -12.64 -10.69
N ILE A 235 4.74 -12.11 -10.30
CA ILE A 235 6.03 -12.38 -10.97
C ILE A 235 6.53 -13.77 -10.57
N VAL A 236 6.97 -14.54 -11.57
CA VAL A 236 7.47 -15.90 -11.40
C VAL A 236 8.94 -16.01 -11.79
N ASP A 237 9.38 -15.32 -12.85
CA ASP A 237 10.75 -15.44 -13.37
C ASP A 237 11.26 -14.15 -14.00
N VAL A 238 12.56 -13.86 -13.85
CA VAL A 238 13.29 -12.81 -14.57
C VAL A 238 14.61 -13.38 -15.08
N ARG A 239 14.85 -13.23 -16.38
CA ARG A 239 16.00 -13.78 -17.09
C ARG A 239 16.70 -12.68 -17.88
N LEU A 240 18.01 -12.54 -17.70
CA LEU A 240 18.85 -11.53 -18.36
C LEU A 240 19.97 -12.24 -19.14
N VAL A 241 20.01 -12.05 -20.45
CA VAL A 241 21.01 -12.71 -21.32
C VAL A 241 22.29 -11.89 -21.36
N ARG A 242 23.43 -12.48 -20.94
CA ARG A 242 24.79 -11.94 -21.12
C ARG A 242 25.60 -12.91 -21.99
N ARG A 243 26.77 -12.46 -22.51
CA ARG A 243 27.66 -13.29 -23.33
C ARG A 243 28.21 -14.49 -22.56
N SER A 244 28.45 -14.34 -21.25
CA SER A 244 28.86 -15.41 -20.33
C SER A 244 27.75 -16.41 -19.97
N GLY A 245 26.52 -16.19 -20.43
CA GLY A 245 25.32 -16.96 -20.07
C GLY A 245 24.23 -16.13 -19.39
N GLU A 246 23.16 -16.80 -18.98
CA GLU A 246 21.97 -16.15 -18.42
C GLU A 246 22.11 -15.89 -16.92
N VAL A 247 21.66 -14.71 -16.46
CA VAL A 247 21.34 -14.45 -15.06
C VAL A 247 19.84 -14.69 -14.89
N GLU A 248 19.46 -15.61 -14.02
CA GLU A 248 18.05 -16.00 -13.80
C GLU A 248 17.68 -15.81 -12.32
N LEU A 249 16.52 -15.20 -12.08
CA LEU A 249 15.93 -14.98 -10.77
C LEU A 249 14.51 -15.53 -10.79
N SER A 250 14.31 -16.70 -10.18
CA SER A 250 13.07 -17.48 -10.28
C SER A 250 12.41 -17.69 -8.92
N ARG A 251 11.09 -17.56 -8.82
CA ARG A 251 10.30 -17.73 -7.59
C ARG A 251 8.96 -18.44 -7.89
N PRO A 252 8.99 -19.76 -8.14
CA PRO A 252 7.79 -20.52 -8.49
C PRO A 252 6.82 -20.79 -7.33
N ASP A 253 7.27 -20.65 -6.07
CA ASP A 253 6.49 -20.95 -4.85
C ASP A 253 5.86 -19.72 -4.17
N GLY A 254 6.12 -18.51 -4.71
CA GLY A 254 5.68 -17.24 -4.12
C GLY A 254 6.41 -16.80 -2.82
N LYS A 255 7.38 -17.58 -2.33
CA LYS A 255 8.06 -17.38 -1.04
C LYS A 255 9.57 -17.25 -1.15
N VAL A 256 10.25 -18.18 -1.80
CA VAL A 256 11.72 -18.20 -1.88
C VAL A 256 12.16 -18.10 -3.32
N GLY A 257 13.02 -17.12 -3.60
CA GLY A 257 13.68 -17.00 -4.90
C GLY A 257 14.94 -17.85 -4.99
N THR A 258 15.28 -18.28 -6.19
CA THR A 258 16.59 -18.81 -6.58
C THR A 258 17.21 -17.82 -7.56
N LEU A 259 18.45 -17.39 -7.26
CA LEU A 259 19.28 -16.56 -8.13
C LEU A 259 20.43 -17.40 -8.69
N THR A 260 20.37 -17.66 -9.99
CA THR A 260 21.36 -18.42 -10.77
C THR A 260 22.19 -17.47 -11.61
N GLN A 261 23.51 -17.61 -11.59
CA GLN A 261 24.46 -16.80 -12.37
C GLN A 261 25.61 -17.66 -12.91
N PRO A 262 26.15 -17.39 -14.11
CA PRO A 262 27.22 -18.20 -14.67
C PRO A 262 28.49 -18.10 -13.81
N GLY A 263 29.12 -19.24 -13.51
CA GLY A 263 30.33 -19.31 -12.69
C GLY A 263 30.14 -19.01 -11.20
N GLN A 264 28.89 -18.88 -10.72
CA GLN A 264 28.55 -18.63 -9.32
C GLN A 264 27.68 -19.78 -8.76
N PRO A 265 27.72 -20.06 -7.45
CA PRO A 265 26.78 -20.98 -6.83
C PRO A 265 25.34 -20.41 -6.85
N GLU A 266 24.36 -21.29 -6.92
CA GLU A 266 22.94 -20.94 -6.79
C GLU A 266 22.68 -20.30 -5.42
N ARG A 267 22.03 -19.13 -5.40
CA ARG A 267 21.72 -18.39 -4.16
C ARG A 267 20.23 -18.36 -3.92
N ARG A 268 19.77 -18.96 -2.81
CA ARG A 268 18.39 -18.82 -2.34
C ARG A 268 18.22 -17.48 -1.65
N VAL A 269 17.12 -16.77 -1.95
CA VAL A 269 16.90 -15.37 -1.54
C VAL A 269 15.47 -15.15 -1.05
N ALA A 270 15.31 -14.25 -0.07
CA ALA A 270 14.01 -13.86 0.47
C ALA A 270 13.25 -12.99 -0.55
N LEU A 271 12.32 -13.59 -1.28
CA LEU A 271 11.48 -12.93 -2.28
C LEU A 271 9.98 -13.16 -2.02
N GLN A 272 9.58 -13.28 -0.76
CA GLN A 272 8.19 -13.43 -0.36
C GLN A 272 7.30 -12.33 -0.96
N ARG A 273 6.07 -12.68 -1.35
CA ARG A 273 5.07 -11.68 -1.75
C ARG A 273 4.80 -10.73 -0.59
N ARG A 274 5.07 -9.44 -0.81
CA ARG A 274 4.79 -8.36 0.14
C ARG A 274 3.30 -8.11 0.28
N GLN A 275 2.89 -7.85 1.51
CA GLN A 275 1.53 -7.49 1.88
C GLN A 275 1.32 -5.99 1.74
N VAL A 276 0.05 -5.55 1.75
CA VAL A 276 -0.31 -4.13 1.57
C VAL A 276 0.34 -3.25 2.65
N ARG A 277 0.35 -3.69 3.92
CA ARG A 277 1.04 -2.98 5.01
C ARG A 277 2.53 -2.77 4.77
N ASP A 278 3.24 -3.77 4.25
CA ASP A 278 4.68 -3.71 4.02
C ASP A 278 5.01 -2.68 2.94
N CYS A 279 4.15 -2.58 1.92
CA CYS A 279 4.29 -1.64 0.81
C CYS A 279 3.84 -0.23 1.22
N LEU A 280 2.74 -0.11 1.97
CA LEU A 280 2.27 1.16 2.50
C LEU A 280 3.32 1.80 3.42
N ALA A 281 3.91 1.05 4.35
CA ALA A 281 5.00 1.54 5.19
C ALA A 281 6.16 2.08 4.33
N GLU A 282 6.59 1.34 3.30
CA GLU A 282 7.69 1.79 2.42
C GLU A 282 7.37 3.08 1.65
N GLU A 283 6.14 3.25 1.13
CA GLU A 283 5.74 4.51 0.47
C GLU A 283 5.61 5.70 1.44
N LEU A 284 5.42 5.46 2.75
CA LEU A 284 5.42 6.50 3.77
C LEU A 284 6.84 6.94 4.21
N ARG A 285 7.89 6.16 3.88
CA ARG A 285 9.31 6.53 4.16
C ARG A 285 9.82 7.70 3.32
N ARG A 286 9.26 7.91 2.13
CA ARG A 286 9.70 8.96 1.18
C ARG A 286 8.50 9.52 0.43
N LEU A 287 8.21 10.79 0.69
CA LEU A 287 7.04 11.49 0.12
C LEU A 287 7.36 12.28 -1.16
N ASP A 288 8.63 12.36 -1.54
CA ASP A 288 9.08 12.93 -2.82
C ASP A 288 8.62 12.09 -4.03
N PRO A 289 8.53 12.67 -5.24
CA PRO A 289 8.32 11.91 -6.46
C PRO A 289 9.33 10.77 -6.65
N ASP A 290 8.87 9.64 -7.17
CA ASP A 290 9.71 8.52 -7.62
C ASP A 290 9.92 8.60 -9.14
N GLU A 291 11.04 9.20 -9.54
CA GLU A 291 11.49 9.32 -10.93
C GLU A 291 11.75 7.95 -11.59
N VAL A 292 12.06 6.91 -10.80
CA VAL A 292 12.30 5.54 -11.29
C VAL A 292 10.98 4.85 -11.59
N TYR A 293 9.96 5.05 -10.75
CA TYR A 293 8.57 4.66 -11.04
C TYR A 293 8.07 5.36 -12.30
N GLU A 294 8.20 6.68 -12.39
CA GLU A 294 7.81 7.46 -13.56
C GLU A 294 8.49 6.94 -14.84
N THR A 295 9.80 6.70 -14.78
CA THR A 295 10.61 6.20 -15.89
C THR A 295 10.18 4.79 -16.32
N ALA A 296 9.85 3.90 -15.38
CA ALA A 296 9.32 2.57 -15.67
C ALA A 296 7.90 2.64 -16.26
N LEU A 297 7.00 3.39 -15.62
CA LEU A 297 5.60 3.58 -16.03
C LEU A 297 5.51 4.16 -17.45
N LYS A 298 6.25 5.23 -17.76
CA LYS A 298 6.34 5.79 -19.12
C LYS A 298 6.98 4.84 -20.13
N SER A 299 7.73 3.83 -19.68
CA SER A 299 8.40 2.83 -20.52
C SER A 299 7.58 1.56 -20.81
N LEU A 300 6.35 1.42 -20.29
CA LEU A 300 5.47 0.26 -20.56
C LEU A 300 5.30 -0.02 -22.06
N GLY A 301 5.20 1.03 -22.89
CA GLY A 301 5.10 0.90 -24.35
C GLY A 301 6.35 0.35 -25.07
N LYS A 302 7.47 0.14 -24.35
CA LYS A 302 8.70 -0.50 -24.88
C LYS A 302 8.72 -2.02 -24.68
N VAL A 303 7.78 -2.56 -23.89
CA VAL A 303 7.77 -3.97 -23.50
C VAL A 303 7.19 -4.84 -24.62
N VAL A 304 7.97 -5.82 -25.08
CA VAL A 304 7.55 -6.75 -26.13
C VAL A 304 6.69 -7.85 -25.49
N ARG A 305 5.36 -7.74 -25.61
CA ARG A 305 4.44 -8.80 -25.12
C ARG A 305 4.56 -10.05 -26.00
N GLY A 306 5.25 -11.06 -25.51
CA GLY A 306 5.45 -12.34 -26.19
C GLY A 306 4.26 -13.27 -26.04
N ARG A 307 3.97 -14.04 -27.10
CA ARG A 307 3.18 -15.28 -26.95
C ARG A 307 3.94 -16.24 -26.01
N THR A 308 3.19 -17.05 -25.27
CA THR A 308 3.67 -17.88 -24.15
C THR A 308 5.02 -18.54 -24.43
N ALA A 309 5.97 -18.42 -23.48
CA ALA A 309 7.25 -19.08 -23.60
C ALA A 309 7.05 -20.61 -23.63
N ALA A 310 7.33 -21.22 -24.78
CA ALA A 310 7.46 -22.66 -24.87
C ALA A 310 8.64 -23.08 -23.99
N LYS A 311 8.39 -23.96 -23.01
CA LYS A 311 9.40 -24.43 -22.08
C LYS A 311 10.59 -25.02 -22.84
N ALA A 312 11.77 -24.42 -22.69
CA ALA A 312 13.00 -24.95 -23.27
C ALA A 312 13.21 -26.42 -22.79
N PRO A 313 13.64 -27.35 -23.67
CA PRO A 313 13.85 -28.73 -23.26
C PRO A 313 14.87 -28.81 -22.12
N ALA A 314 14.55 -29.56 -21.07
CA ALA A 314 15.52 -29.87 -20.04
C ALA A 314 16.66 -30.70 -20.69
N VAL A 315 17.88 -30.18 -20.63
CA VAL A 315 19.06 -30.85 -21.22
C VAL A 315 19.18 -32.26 -20.63
N PRO A 316 19.21 -33.32 -21.46
CA PRO A 316 19.23 -34.68 -20.96
C PRO A 316 20.57 -34.96 -20.27
N ARG A 317 20.55 -35.13 -18.94
CA ARG A 317 21.71 -35.65 -18.20
C ARG A 317 22.07 -37.03 -18.77
N GLY A 318 23.32 -37.18 -19.21
CA GLY A 318 23.80 -38.39 -19.87
C GLY A 318 23.65 -39.65 -19.01
N LYS A 319 23.33 -40.78 -19.64
CA LYS A 319 23.28 -42.10 -18.97
C LYS A 319 24.70 -42.56 -18.62
N GLY A 320 24.94 -43.05 -17.39
CA GLY A 320 26.18 -43.78 -17.13
C GLY A 320 26.64 -43.99 -15.67
N ARG A 321 25.89 -44.78 -14.87
CA ARG A 321 26.38 -45.99 -14.15
C ARG A 321 25.22 -46.70 -13.43
N PRO A 322 25.21 -48.04 -13.28
CA PRO A 322 24.14 -48.74 -12.55
C PRO A 322 24.23 -48.60 -11.03
N ALA A 323 23.10 -48.77 -10.34
CA ALA A 323 23.05 -48.94 -8.89
C ALA A 323 23.35 -50.39 -8.48
N PRO A 324 23.95 -50.64 -7.29
CA PRO A 324 24.09 -51.98 -6.73
C PRO A 324 22.72 -52.56 -6.32
N ALA A 325 22.61 -53.90 -6.34
CA ALA A 325 21.37 -54.61 -6.07
C ALA A 325 21.00 -54.63 -4.57
N LYS A 326 19.70 -54.78 -4.28
CA LYS A 326 19.21 -55.12 -2.93
C LYS A 326 19.48 -56.60 -2.64
N VAL A 327 19.87 -56.90 -1.41
CA VAL A 327 19.80 -58.24 -0.81
C VAL A 327 18.95 -58.13 0.45
N SER A 328 18.00 -59.05 0.63
CA SER A 328 17.11 -59.10 1.78
C SER A 328 17.75 -59.85 2.96
N PRO A 329 17.43 -59.50 4.22
CA PRO A 329 17.52 -60.41 5.34
C PRO A 329 16.16 -61.11 5.56
N ASP A 330 16.13 -62.44 5.47
CA ASP A 330 15.04 -63.24 6.02
C ASP A 330 15.22 -63.40 7.54
N HIS A 331 14.20 -63.09 8.33
CA HIS A 331 13.60 -64.06 9.24
C HIS A 331 12.26 -63.58 9.85
N LYS A 332 11.49 -64.53 10.37
CA LYS A 332 10.10 -64.34 10.85
C LYS A 332 10.02 -63.98 12.34
N PRO A 333 8.91 -63.35 12.77
CA PRO A 333 8.65 -63.01 14.18
C PRO A 333 8.03 -64.17 14.97
N VAL A 334 8.04 -64.04 16.30
CA VAL A 334 7.16 -64.80 17.22
C VAL A 334 6.56 -63.82 18.26
N GLU A 335 5.32 -64.14 18.64
CA GLU A 335 4.45 -63.65 19.72
C GLU A 335 5.12 -63.59 21.12
N ALA A 336 4.58 -62.93 22.15
CA ALA A 336 3.49 -61.94 22.32
C ALA A 336 3.57 -61.34 23.74
N GLY A 337 2.69 -60.39 24.10
CA GLY A 337 2.46 -60.00 25.50
C GLY A 337 1.83 -58.62 25.73
N ALA A 338 0.82 -58.57 26.61
CA ALA A 338 0.43 -57.37 27.35
C ALA A 338 1.24 -57.33 28.68
N ASP A 339 1.11 -56.39 29.63
CA ASP A 339 0.07 -55.36 29.87
C ASP A 339 0.62 -54.21 30.77
N GLU A 340 -0.26 -53.28 31.16
CA GLU A 340 -0.23 -52.41 32.35
C GLU A 340 0.90 -51.37 32.64
N ALA A 341 0.46 -50.11 32.65
CA ALA A 341 0.52 -49.15 33.77
C ALA A 341 1.86 -48.71 34.44
N ALA A 342 2.20 -47.42 34.18
CA ALA A 342 2.47 -46.32 35.13
C ALA A 342 3.35 -46.49 36.39
N VAL A 343 4.24 -45.50 36.64
CA VAL A 343 4.27 -44.63 37.86
C VAL A 343 5.31 -43.49 37.72
N ARG A 344 5.22 -42.44 38.55
CA ARG A 344 6.15 -41.29 38.66
C ARG A 344 7.11 -41.44 39.85
N THR A 345 8.35 -40.93 39.73
CA THR A 345 9.16 -40.31 40.82
C THR A 345 10.40 -39.61 40.21
N THR A 346 10.57 -38.29 40.32
CA THR A 346 11.38 -37.50 41.31
C THR A 346 12.91 -37.54 41.14
N ALA A 347 13.55 -36.38 41.37
CA ALA A 347 14.98 -36.19 41.59
C ALA A 347 15.31 -36.44 43.10
N ASP A 348 16.51 -36.23 43.68
CA ASP A 348 17.77 -35.57 43.29
C ASP A 348 18.97 -36.53 43.63
N ALA A 349 20.26 -36.21 43.90
CA ALA A 349 21.00 -34.95 44.14
C ALA A 349 22.55 -35.16 43.99
N GLU A 350 23.29 -34.04 43.97
CA GLU A 350 24.67 -33.86 44.52
C GLU A 350 25.88 -34.58 43.84
N THR A 351 27.14 -34.15 43.98
CA THR A 351 27.85 -33.50 45.12
C THR A 351 28.86 -32.40 44.72
N GLU A 352 28.73 -31.21 45.35
CA GLU A 352 29.73 -30.18 45.83
C GLU A 352 30.98 -29.78 44.99
N VAL A 353 31.76 -28.70 45.25
CA VAL A 353 32.01 -27.77 46.40
C VAL A 353 32.44 -26.37 45.80
N SER A 354 32.75 -25.22 46.45
CA SER A 354 32.90 -24.69 47.83
C SER A 354 32.92 -23.13 47.80
N THR A 355 33.15 -22.34 48.87
CA THR A 355 32.28 -22.01 50.02
C THR A 355 32.74 -20.69 50.73
N SER A 356 32.00 -19.58 50.58
CA SER A 356 32.00 -18.40 51.48
C SER A 356 30.80 -17.48 51.14
N GLN A 357 29.80 -17.23 52.01
CA GLN A 357 29.74 -16.60 53.35
C GLN A 357 29.87 -15.05 53.30
N ASP A 358 29.02 -14.26 53.99
CA ASP A 358 28.01 -14.59 55.02
C ASP A 358 26.85 -13.57 55.15
N ARG A 359 25.66 -14.04 55.59
CA ARG A 359 24.59 -13.40 56.44
C ARG A 359 24.08 -11.94 56.18
N LYS A 360 22.90 -11.48 56.67
CA LYS A 360 21.51 -11.95 57.04
C LYS A 360 20.76 -10.69 57.58
N VAL A 361 19.44 -10.53 57.72
CA VAL A 361 18.19 -11.33 57.55
C VAL A 361 17.12 -10.40 56.88
N ALA A 362 15.81 -10.77 56.89
CA ALA A 362 14.69 -9.91 56.49
C ALA A 362 13.38 -10.25 57.25
N SER A 363 12.28 -9.54 56.94
CA SER A 363 10.86 -9.83 57.27
C SER A 363 10.37 -9.46 58.70
N ALA A 364 9.06 -9.30 58.99
CA ALA A 364 7.86 -9.63 58.18
C ALA A 364 6.55 -8.89 58.55
N ARG A 365 5.60 -8.92 57.58
CA ARG A 365 4.11 -9.07 57.71
C ARG A 365 3.18 -7.90 58.04
N ASP A 366 1.95 -8.07 57.54
CA ASP A 366 0.80 -7.17 57.45
C ASP A 366 -0.18 -7.27 58.63
N GLY A 367 -1.08 -6.28 58.74
CA GLY A 367 -2.28 -6.32 59.59
C GLY A 367 -3.30 -5.25 59.18
N LYS A 368 -4.61 -5.57 59.22
CA LYS A 368 -5.71 -4.71 58.75
C LYS A 368 -6.84 -4.68 59.79
N GLY A 369 -7.28 -3.49 60.23
CA GLY A 369 -8.22 -3.33 61.36
C GLY A 369 -9.17 -2.13 61.25
N SER A 370 -10.35 -2.26 61.88
CA SER A 370 -11.53 -1.38 61.70
C SER A 370 -11.59 -0.17 62.66
N ALA A 371 -12.53 0.74 62.38
CA ALA A 371 -12.75 2.03 63.04
C ALA A 371 -13.46 1.99 64.40
N ALA A 372 -13.33 3.09 65.16
CA ALA A 372 -14.20 3.53 66.26
C ALA A 372 -14.30 5.08 66.27
N ARG A 373 -14.94 5.69 67.29
CA ARG A 373 -15.49 7.07 67.25
C ARG A 373 -14.84 8.06 68.25
N ASP A 374 -15.36 9.29 68.18
CA ASP A 374 -15.29 10.42 69.12
C ASP A 374 -14.00 11.29 69.07
N GLY A 375 -14.07 12.63 69.10
CA GLY A 375 -15.25 13.51 69.03
C GLY A 375 -14.89 15.01 69.21
N LYS A 376 -15.93 15.88 69.24
CA LYS A 376 -15.93 17.31 69.62
C LYS A 376 -15.43 18.34 68.58
N ALA A 377 -16.33 19.25 68.18
CA ALA A 377 -16.03 20.52 67.49
C ALA A 377 -15.95 21.70 68.50
N PRO A 378 -15.60 22.94 68.08
CA PRO A 378 -16.69 23.83 67.62
C PRO A 378 -16.37 24.85 66.50
N ALA A 379 -17.46 25.28 65.86
CA ALA A 379 -17.68 26.41 64.95
C ALA A 379 -16.71 27.62 64.93
N LYS A 380 -16.47 28.15 63.71
CA LYS A 380 -17.18 29.36 63.21
C LYS A 380 -16.95 29.65 61.72
N ALA A 381 -17.89 30.41 61.15
CA ALA A 381 -17.82 31.16 59.88
C ALA A 381 -18.56 32.50 60.11
N PRO A 382 -18.70 33.43 59.14
CA PRO A 382 -18.08 33.54 57.81
C PRO A 382 -17.46 34.96 57.55
N ALA A 383 -17.14 35.24 56.28
CA ALA A 383 -17.59 36.43 55.51
C ALA A 383 -16.54 37.41 54.93
N LYS A 384 -16.85 37.86 53.69
CA LYS A 384 -16.39 39.07 52.98
C LYS A 384 -14.89 39.15 52.58
N ALA A 385 -14.50 40.02 51.64
CA ALA A 385 -15.11 40.51 50.37
C ALA A 385 -14.12 41.46 49.68
N ALA A 386 -14.25 41.61 48.35
CA ALA A 386 -13.61 42.66 47.54
C ALA A 386 -12.06 42.56 47.42
N ASP A 387 -11.38 43.23 46.47
CA ASP A 387 -11.91 44.11 45.42
C ASP A 387 -11.12 44.02 44.09
N THR A 388 -11.60 44.75 43.08
CA THR A 388 -11.06 44.84 41.72
C THR A 388 -9.65 45.43 41.63
N ALA A 389 -8.89 45.01 40.60
CA ALA A 389 -8.12 45.92 39.76
C ALA A 389 -7.89 45.32 38.37
N ALA A 390 -8.13 46.11 37.33
CA ALA A 390 -7.64 45.87 35.97
C ALA A 390 -6.81 47.09 35.52
N PRO A 391 -5.91 46.94 34.54
CA PRO A 391 -5.54 48.06 33.68
C PRO A 391 -6.04 47.86 32.24
N THR A 392 -6.32 48.98 31.58
CA THR A 392 -6.75 49.07 30.17
C THR A 392 -5.65 49.77 29.33
N ALA A 393 -5.95 50.00 28.04
CA ALA A 393 -5.18 50.81 27.07
C ALA A 393 -3.90 50.14 26.46
N SER A 394 -3.57 50.37 25.18
CA SER A 394 -4.36 50.98 24.09
C SER A 394 -3.84 50.65 22.68
N VAL A 395 -4.71 50.86 21.70
CA VAL A 395 -4.48 50.87 20.24
C VAL A 395 -3.21 51.62 19.81
N ALA A 396 -2.51 51.11 18.81
CA ALA A 396 -1.75 51.91 17.86
C ALA A 396 -1.95 51.37 16.43
N ALA A 397 -2.22 52.24 15.47
CA ALA A 397 -2.35 51.90 14.05
C ALA A 397 -1.54 52.88 13.20
N ALA A 398 -0.88 52.39 12.15
CA ALA A 398 -0.11 53.21 11.22
C ALA A 398 -0.30 52.72 9.79
N ALA A 399 -0.71 53.60 8.88
CA ALA A 399 -0.89 53.30 7.46
C ALA A 399 0.19 54.03 6.62
N GLY A 400 0.84 53.30 5.71
CA GLY A 400 1.81 53.84 4.73
C GLY A 400 1.28 53.73 3.30
N LYS A 401 1.44 54.79 2.49
CA LYS A 401 0.84 54.89 1.14
C LYS A 401 1.87 54.74 0.01
N GLY A 402 1.82 53.62 -0.71
CA GLY A 402 2.17 53.51 -2.14
C GLY A 402 3.62 53.87 -2.57
N PRO A 403 3.87 54.12 -3.87
CA PRO A 403 2.95 54.07 -5.01
C PRO A 403 3.18 52.86 -5.95
N ALA A 404 2.22 52.61 -6.85
CA ALA A 404 2.37 51.64 -7.94
C ALA A 404 3.13 52.23 -9.15
N LYS A 405 3.76 51.36 -9.96
CA LYS A 405 4.15 51.67 -11.34
C LYS A 405 3.46 50.69 -12.30
N ALA A 406 2.53 51.21 -13.10
CA ALA A 406 1.98 50.48 -14.24
C ALA A 406 2.88 50.63 -15.47
N ALA A 407 2.98 49.59 -16.28
CA ALA A 407 3.56 49.63 -17.61
C ALA A 407 2.52 49.13 -18.62
N LYS A 408 2.13 49.98 -19.58
CA LYS A 408 1.28 49.59 -20.71
C LYS A 408 2.15 49.15 -21.89
N THR A 409 1.71 48.06 -22.52
CA THR A 409 1.62 47.77 -23.97
C THR A 409 2.36 48.72 -24.95
N PRO A 410 2.92 48.15 -26.05
CA PRO A 410 2.03 47.84 -27.18
C PRO A 410 2.24 46.46 -27.83
N ALA A 411 1.14 45.87 -28.32
CA ALA A 411 1.19 44.84 -29.34
C ALA A 411 1.54 45.47 -30.71
N LYS A 412 2.11 44.68 -31.63
CA LYS A 412 2.47 45.14 -32.99
C LYS A 412 1.86 44.22 -34.03
N ALA A 413 1.05 44.78 -34.94
CA ALA A 413 0.30 44.03 -35.94
C ALA A 413 0.89 44.17 -37.35
N ALA A 414 1.12 43.05 -38.03
CA ALA A 414 1.33 42.87 -39.48
C ALA A 414 1.50 41.35 -39.75
N LYS A 415 1.11 40.77 -40.90
CA LYS A 415 0.39 41.30 -42.08
C LYS A 415 -0.36 40.15 -42.76
N SER A 416 -1.40 40.45 -43.55
CA SER A 416 -2.18 39.47 -44.31
C SER A 416 -1.64 39.19 -45.72
N LYS A 417 -1.70 37.92 -46.14
CA LYS A 417 -2.03 37.43 -47.50
C LYS A 417 -2.72 36.07 -47.33
N SER A 418 -3.84 35.67 -47.94
CA SER A 418 -4.59 36.02 -49.17
C SER A 418 -4.08 35.35 -50.47
N GLY A 419 -4.81 34.33 -50.93
CA GLY A 419 -4.64 33.62 -52.21
C GLY A 419 -5.13 32.16 -52.08
N THR A 420 -6.39 31.76 -52.34
CA THR A 420 -7.27 31.77 -53.54
C THR A 420 -7.01 30.65 -54.55
N GLY A 421 -8.03 29.80 -54.76
CA GLY A 421 -8.04 28.57 -55.58
C GLY A 421 -8.82 27.49 -54.81
N SER A 422 -10.02 27.01 -55.18
CA SER A 422 -10.73 26.96 -56.48
C SER A 422 -10.04 26.02 -57.49
N ALA A 423 -10.68 24.98 -58.06
CA ALA A 423 -12.10 24.62 -58.01
C ALA A 423 -12.37 23.10 -58.23
N SER A 424 -13.65 22.73 -58.05
CA SER A 424 -14.39 21.64 -58.74
C SER A 424 -13.88 20.19 -58.73
N GLY A 425 -14.73 19.29 -58.21
CA GLY A 425 -14.61 17.82 -58.37
C GLY A 425 -15.97 17.14 -58.17
N SER A 426 -16.91 17.37 -59.08
CA SER A 426 -18.30 16.89 -58.99
C SER A 426 -18.50 15.48 -59.58
N GLY A 427 -19.22 14.61 -58.89
CA GLY A 427 -19.67 13.31 -59.42
C GLY A 427 -20.84 12.74 -58.60
N SER A 428 -22.03 12.63 -59.21
CA SER A 428 -23.27 12.23 -58.55
C SER A 428 -23.95 11.07 -59.29
N ALA A 429 -24.26 10.01 -58.56
CA ALA A 429 -25.31 9.01 -58.82
C ALA A 429 -25.49 8.20 -57.50
N SER A 430 -26.65 7.98 -56.89
CA SER A 430 -27.98 7.53 -57.37
C SER A 430 -27.96 6.10 -57.94
N GLY A 431 -28.73 5.13 -57.43
CA GLY A 431 -29.77 5.26 -56.41
C GLY A 431 -30.34 3.95 -55.86
N SER A 432 -31.64 3.95 -55.59
CA SER A 432 -32.37 2.98 -54.77
C SER A 432 -32.73 1.65 -55.46
N GLY A 433 -32.88 0.58 -54.67
CA GLY A 433 -33.49 -0.68 -55.10
C GLY A 433 -33.89 -1.57 -53.92
N SER A 434 -35.19 -1.65 -53.61
CA SER A 434 -35.74 -2.47 -52.52
C SER A 434 -36.34 -3.78 -53.03
N GLY A 435 -36.18 -4.87 -52.28
CA GLY A 435 -36.77 -6.18 -52.63
C GLY A 435 -36.84 -7.15 -51.45
N LYS A 436 -38.04 -7.63 -51.13
CA LYS A 436 -38.27 -8.74 -50.19
C LYS A 436 -38.35 -10.07 -50.94
N ALA A 437 -37.80 -11.14 -50.36
CA ALA A 437 -38.29 -12.50 -50.57
C ALA A 437 -38.03 -13.36 -49.33
N SER A 438 -38.96 -14.25 -49.00
CA SER A 438 -38.78 -15.28 -47.97
C SER A 438 -38.92 -16.65 -48.61
N ALA A 439 -38.11 -17.62 -48.19
CA ALA A 439 -38.29 -19.02 -48.54
C ALA A 439 -38.06 -19.89 -47.29
N LYS A 440 -38.97 -20.84 -47.05
CA LYS A 440 -38.81 -21.92 -46.07
C LYS A 440 -38.31 -23.17 -46.79
N SER A 441 -37.47 -23.96 -46.13
CA SER A 441 -37.42 -25.41 -46.32
C SER A 441 -37.36 -26.10 -44.96
N LYS A 442 -37.73 -27.39 -44.91
CA LYS A 442 -38.00 -28.17 -43.68
C LYS A 442 -37.50 -29.60 -43.89
N ALA A 443 -37.50 -30.41 -42.82
CA ALA A 443 -37.17 -31.86 -42.78
C ALA A 443 -35.66 -32.20 -42.90
N LYS A 444 -35.15 -33.31 -42.34
CA LYS A 444 -35.67 -34.35 -41.40
C LYS A 444 -34.42 -34.92 -40.65
N ALA A 445 -34.39 -35.03 -39.32
CA ALA A 445 -34.87 -36.14 -38.46
C ALA A 445 -33.98 -37.39 -38.42
N GLY A 446 -33.81 -37.97 -37.22
CA GLY A 446 -32.99 -39.16 -36.92
C GLY A 446 -31.83 -38.83 -35.96
N SER A 447 -31.74 -39.40 -34.76
CA SER A 447 -32.73 -40.23 -34.03
C SER A 447 -32.63 -40.00 -32.52
#